data_AF-A0A7R6P9L7-F1
#
_entry.id   AF-A0A7R6P9L7-F1
#
_cell.length_a   1.000
_cell.length_b   1.000
_cell.length_c   1.000
_cell.angle_alpha   90.00
_cell.angle_beta   90.00
_cell.angle_gamma   90.00
#
_symmetry.space_group_name_H-M   'P 1'
#
loop_
_entity.id
_entity.type
_entity.pdbx_description
1 polymer ?
#
loop_
_entity_poly.entity_id
_entity_poly.type
_entity_poly.pdbx_seq_one_letter_code
_entity_poly.pdbx_strand_id
1 'polypeptide(L)'
;MEIVEIIISLVWLSIMLIVGLPSLIKGMYFTIKAVGNHNVNITKENRFTRFNTFNALFVPGALNEEGIKYRAKAGKNLLVFFGLFLITAAGGFFNGTL
;
A
#
# COMPACT_ATOMS: atom_id res chain seq x y z
N MET A 1 -30.78 -11.55 13.66
CA MET A 1 -30.12 -10.80 12.58
C MET A 1 -28.82 -10.20 13.08
N GLU A 2 -28.83 -9.53 14.23
CA GLU A 2 -27.64 -8.93 14.88
C GLU A 2 -26.45 -9.89 15.11
N ILE A 3 -26.68 -11.12 15.59
CA ILE A 3 -25.57 -12.06 15.88
C ILE A 3 -24.78 -12.42 14.60
N VAL A 4 -25.47 -12.57 13.47
CA VAL A 4 -24.83 -12.92 12.18
C VAL A 4 -23.97 -11.75 11.69
N GLU A 5 -24.44 -10.52 11.83
CA GLU A 5 -23.70 -9.30 11.47
C GLU A 5 -22.45 -9.11 12.35
N ILE A 6 -22.54 -9.39 13.65
CA ILE A 6 -21.40 -9.36 14.57
C ILE A 6 -20.36 -10.40 14.16
N ILE A 7 -20.77 -11.63 13.86
CA ILE A 7 -19.86 -12.70 13.41
C ILE A 7 -19.16 -12.29 12.10
N ILE A 8 -19.90 -11.78 11.12
CA ILE A 8 -19.33 -11.32 9.85
C ILE A 8 -18.32 -10.18 10.08
N SER A 9 -18.63 -9.23 10.96
CA SER A 9 -17.74 -8.12 11.29
C SER A 9 -16.44 -8.58 11.95
N LEU A 10 -16.51 -9.55 12.87
CA LEU A 10 -15.33 -10.15 13.51
C LEU A 10 -14.46 -10.92 12.52
N VAL A 11 -15.06 -11.62 11.56
CA VAL A 11 -14.33 -12.30 10.48
C VAL A 11 -13.58 -11.29 9.61
N TRP A 12 -14.24 -10.21 9.18
CA TRP A 12 -13.60 -9.17 8.38
C TRP A 12 -12.49 -8.43 9.13
N LEU A 13 -12.69 -8.11 10.41
CA LEU A 13 -11.65 -7.55 11.26
C LEU A 13 -10.44 -8.47 11.34
N SER A 14 -10.67 -9.77 11.52
CA SER A 14 -9.60 -10.78 11.56
C SER A 14 -8.83 -10.85 10.23
N ILE A 15 -9.52 -10.80 9.10
CA ILE A 15 -8.90 -10.75 7.77
C ILE A 15 -8.07 -9.47 7.60
N MET A 16 -8.59 -8.31 8.02
CA MET A 16 -7.84 -7.05 7.98
C MET A 16 -6.59 -7.08 8.86
N LEU A 17 -6.64 -7.72 10.03
CA LEU A 17 -5.48 -7.86 10.90
C LEU A 17 -4.44 -8.86 10.38
N ILE A 18 -4.87 -10.00 9.84
CA ILE A 18 -3.97 -11.08 9.41
C ILE A 18 -3.40 -10.82 8.02
N VAL A 19 -4.19 -10.23 7.12
CA VAL A 19 -3.80 -10.01 5.72
C VAL A 19 -3.57 -8.54 5.43
N GLY A 20 -4.50 -7.68 5.83
CA GLY A 20 -4.44 -6.24 5.57
C GLY A 20 -3.21 -5.58 6.20
N LEU A 21 -3.07 -5.66 7.52
CA LEU A 21 -2.01 -4.98 8.27
C LEU A 21 -0.60 -5.45 7.83
N PRO A 22 -0.30 -6.75 7.70
CA PRO A 22 1.00 -7.18 7.16
C PRO A 22 1.25 -6.71 5.73
N SER A 23 0.21 -6.64 4.89
CA SER A 23 0.33 -6.09 3.54
C SER A 23 0.65 -4.60 3.58
N LEU A 24 -0.01 -3.81 4.44
CA LEU A 24 0.32 -2.40 4.62
C LEU A 24 1.78 -2.20 5.05
N ILE A 25 2.22 -2.94 6.07
CA ILE A 25 3.60 -2.87 6.59
C ILE A 25 4.60 -3.22 5.49
N LYS A 26 4.38 -4.32 4.74
CA LYS A 26 5.22 -4.71 3.61
C LYS A 26 5.22 -3.66 2.50
N GLY A 27 4.06 -3.07 2.21
CA GLY A 27 3.90 -2.00 1.24
C GLY A 27 4.75 -0.78 1.60
N MET A 28 4.64 -0.30 2.84
CA MET A 28 5.43 0.81 3.36
C MET A 28 6.94 0.48 3.34
N TYR A 29 7.32 -0.70 3.82
CA TYR A 29 8.71 -1.16 3.84
C TYR A 29 9.34 -1.17 2.44
N PHE A 30 8.66 -1.76 1.45
CA PHE A 30 9.18 -1.79 0.09
C PHE A 30 9.18 -0.41 -0.58
N THR A 31 8.27 0.48 -0.18
CA THR A 31 8.29 1.87 -0.68
C THR A 31 9.52 2.61 -0.16
N ILE A 32 9.85 2.48 1.13
CA ILE A 32 11.07 3.07 1.71
C ILE A 32 12.31 2.50 1.01
N LYS A 33 12.34 1.18 0.75
CA LYS A 33 13.43 0.56 -0.02
C LYS A 33 13.51 1.07 -1.47
N ALA A 34 12.39 1.34 -2.13
CA ALA A 34 12.39 1.93 -3.46
C ALA A 34 12.99 3.34 -3.44
N VAL A 35 12.65 4.18 -2.45
CA VAL A 35 13.24 5.53 -2.27
C VAL A 35 14.77 5.47 -2.16
N GLY A 36 15.29 4.49 -1.42
CA GLY A 36 16.74 4.27 -1.28
C GLY A 36 17.44 3.81 -2.57
N ASN A 37 16.69 3.36 -3.58
CA ASN A 37 17.19 2.82 -4.85
C ASN A 37 16.84 3.73 -6.04
N HIS A 38 17.03 5.04 -5.85
CA HIS A 38 16.79 6.02 -6.89
C HIS A 38 17.86 6.00 -7.97
N ASN A 39 17.46 6.36 -9.20
CA ASN A 39 18.39 6.46 -10.32
C ASN A 39 19.19 7.75 -10.21
N VAL A 40 20.42 7.62 -9.71
CA VAL A 40 21.36 8.73 -9.47
C VAL A 40 21.63 9.58 -10.73
N ASN A 41 21.53 9.00 -11.93
CA ASN A 41 21.75 9.72 -13.18
C ASN A 41 20.60 10.68 -13.51
N ILE A 42 19.37 10.38 -13.09
CA ILE A 42 18.17 11.20 -13.37
C ILE A 42 17.86 12.13 -12.18
N THR A 43 18.07 11.68 -10.94
CA THR A 43 17.81 12.51 -9.75
C THR A 43 18.88 13.58 -9.49
N LYS A 44 20.07 13.49 -10.10
CA LYS A 44 21.10 14.54 -10.02
C LYS A 44 20.77 15.79 -10.85
N GLU A 45 20.03 15.64 -11.95
CA GLU A 45 19.63 16.79 -12.78
C GLU A 45 18.58 17.67 -12.07
N ASN A 46 17.72 17.07 -11.24
CA ASN A 46 16.67 17.75 -10.50
C ASN A 46 17.03 17.93 -9.00
N ARG A 47 18.11 18.69 -8.73
CA ARG A 47 18.57 19.03 -7.35
C ARG A 47 17.50 19.66 -6.46
N PHE A 48 16.42 20.17 -7.03
CA PHE A 48 15.33 20.85 -6.31
C PHE A 48 14.22 19.91 -5.81
N THR A 49 14.18 18.66 -6.27
CA THR A 49 13.16 17.70 -5.86
C THR A 49 13.81 16.62 -5.01
N ARG A 50 13.72 16.75 -3.68
CA ARG A 50 14.03 15.62 -2.78
C ARG A 50 13.20 14.43 -3.24
N PHE A 51 13.86 13.39 -3.74
CA PHE A 51 13.19 12.15 -4.09
C PHE A 51 12.51 11.59 -2.85
N ASN A 52 11.20 11.39 -2.93
CA ASN A 52 10.36 11.04 -1.79
C ASN A 52 9.52 9.80 -2.10
N THR A 53 8.81 9.32 -1.09
CA THR A 53 7.94 8.14 -1.13
C THR A 53 6.93 8.19 -2.28
N PHE A 54 6.37 9.37 -2.56
CA PHE A 54 5.40 9.57 -3.63
C PHE A 54 6.05 9.43 -5.02
N ASN A 55 7.20 10.09 -5.20
CA ASN A 55 7.94 10.04 -6.45
C ASN A 55 8.46 8.63 -6.76
N ALA A 56 8.86 7.87 -5.73
CA ALA A 56 9.27 6.48 -5.88
C ALA A 56 8.14 5.55 -6.35
N LEU A 57 6.88 5.87 -6.06
CA LEU A 57 5.75 5.07 -6.50
C LEU A 57 5.27 5.43 -7.90
N PHE A 58 5.32 6.70 -8.28
CA PHE A 58 4.60 7.20 -9.46
C PHE A 58 5.48 7.72 -10.59
N VAL A 59 6.72 8.14 -10.34
CA VAL A 59 7.56 8.75 -11.38
C VAL A 59 8.28 7.66 -12.21
N PRO A 60 8.05 7.57 -13.53
CA PRO A 60 8.78 6.66 -14.40
C PRO A 60 10.25 7.06 -14.51
N GLY A 61 11.16 6.07 -14.59
CA GLY A 61 12.60 6.32 -14.76
C GLY A 61 13.35 6.81 -13.52
N ALA A 62 12.65 7.19 -12.44
CA ALA A 62 13.29 7.72 -11.24
C ALA A 62 14.00 6.66 -10.36
N LEU A 63 13.85 5.38 -10.69
CA LEU A 63 14.41 4.24 -9.95
C LEU A 63 15.39 3.46 -10.82
N ASN A 64 16.39 2.85 -10.18
CA ASN A 64 17.23 1.84 -10.82
C ASN A 64 16.49 0.48 -10.90
N GLU A 65 17.12 -0.55 -11.48
CA GLU A 65 16.52 -1.87 -11.66
C GLU A 65 16.02 -2.51 -10.35
N GLU A 66 16.79 -2.40 -9.26
CA GLU A 66 16.40 -2.90 -7.93
C GLU A 66 15.23 -2.08 -7.34
N GLY A 67 15.26 -0.76 -7.50
CA GLY A 67 14.18 0.13 -7.10
C GLY A 67 12.87 -0.20 -7.80
N ILE A 68 12.90 -0.53 -9.10
CA ILE A 68 11.72 -0.95 -9.87
C ILE A 68 11.12 -2.24 -9.28
N LYS A 69 11.95 -3.22 -8.90
CA LYS A 69 11.49 -4.45 -8.23
C LYS A 69 10.82 -4.14 -6.89
N TYR A 70 11.38 -3.23 -6.10
CA TYR A 70 10.78 -2.80 -4.83
C TYR A 70 9.48 -2.03 -5.04
N ARG A 71 9.39 -1.15 -6.04
CA ARG A 71 8.15 -0.44 -6.40
C ARG A 71 7.04 -1.41 -6.76
N ALA A 72 7.32 -2.44 -7.56
CA ALA A 72 6.34 -3.46 -7.91
C ALA A 72 5.85 -4.23 -6.68
N LYS A 73 6.76 -4.62 -5.77
CA LYS A 73 6.39 -5.27 -4.50
C LYS A 73 5.58 -4.34 -3.59
N ALA A 74 5.95 -3.07 -3.50
CA ALA A 74 5.22 -2.07 -2.74
C ALA A 74 3.79 -1.91 -3.29
N GLY A 75 3.65 -1.69 -4.59
CA GLY A 75 2.36 -1.55 -5.27
C GLY A 75 1.45 -2.76 -5.07
N LYS A 76 1.97 -3.99 -5.20
CA LYS A 76 1.19 -5.21 -4.95
C LYS A 76 0.65 -5.27 -3.52
N ASN A 77 1.48 -4.99 -2.52
CA ASN A 77 1.08 -5.07 -1.12
C ASN A 77 0.11 -3.94 -0.73
N LEU A 78 0.34 -2.72 -1.23
CA LEU A 78 -0.57 -1.60 -1.03
C LEU A 78 -1.93 -1.86 -1.70
N LEU A 79 -1.94 -2.42 -2.90
CA LEU A 79 -3.17 -2.77 -3.61
C LEU A 79 -3.98 -3.84 -2.86
N VAL A 80 -3.33 -4.85 -2.27
CA VAL A 80 -4.01 -5.82 -1.40
C VAL A 80 -4.61 -5.14 -0.17
N PHE A 81 -3.87 -4.27 0.50
CA PHE A 81 -4.39 -3.55 1.67
C PHE A 81 -5.58 -2.64 1.31
N PHE A 82 -5.44 -1.79 0.30
CA PHE A 82 -6.51 -0.88 -0.11
C PHE A 82 -7.72 -1.64 -0.66
N GLY A 83 -7.52 -2.75 -1.37
CA GLY A 83 -8.60 -3.62 -1.82
C GLY A 83 -9.40 -4.20 -0.65
N LEU A 84 -8.71 -4.77 0.35
CA LEU A 84 -9.35 -5.30 1.56
C LEU A 84 -10.03 -4.20 2.39
N PHE A 85 -9.39 -3.03 2.51
CA PHE A 85 -9.95 -1.88 3.19
C PHE A 85 -11.23 -1.40 2.52
N LEU A 86 -11.25 -1.28 1.19
CA LEU A 86 -12.43 -0.88 0.43
C LEU A 86 -13.58 -1.90 0.56
N ILE A 87 -13.28 -3.19 0.51
CA ILE A 87 -14.28 -4.25 0.73
C ILE A 87 -14.89 -4.12 2.14
N THR A 88 -14.05 -3.92 3.14
CA THR A 88 -14.48 -3.78 4.54
C THR A 88 -15.31 -2.50 4.73
N ALA A 89 -14.86 -1.37 4.17
CA ALA A 89 -15.55 -0.09 4.26
C ALA A 89 -16.90 -0.13 3.51
N ALA A 90 -16.95 -0.74 2.32
CA ALA A 90 -18.19 -0.93 1.58
C ALA A 90 -19.16 -1.83 2.35
N GLY A 91 -18.68 -2.92 2.95
CA GLY A 91 -19.49 -3.79 3.82
C GLY A 91 -20.11 -3.05 5.02
N GLY A 92 -19.37 -2.13 5.64
CA GLY A 92 -19.90 -1.24 6.69
C GLY A 92 -20.94 -0.23 6.17
N PHE A 93 -20.75 0.28 4.97
CA PHE A 93 -21.67 1.22 4.30
C PHE A 93 -23.02 0.56 3.94
N PHE A 94 -23.01 -0.70 3.49
CA PHE A 94 -24.24 -1.45 3.17
C PHE A 94 -25.03 -1.89 4.42
N ASN A 95 -24.39 -2.00 5.58
CA ASN A 95 -25.03 -2.32 6.86
C ASN A 95 -25.40 -1.08 7.70
N GLY A 96 -25.27 0.15 7.16
CA GLY A 96 -25.72 1.38 7.84
C GLY A 96 -24.97 1.72 9.14
N THR A 97 -23.74 1.24 9.30
CA THR A 97 -22.93 1.42 10.53
C THR A 97 -21.88 2.54 10.40
N LEU A 98 -22.02 3.41 9.39
CA LEU A 98 -21.30 4.68 9.24
C LEU A 98 -22.27 5.83 8.96
#